data_AF-A0A932VA49-F1
#
_entry.id   AF-A0A932VA49-F1
#
_cell.length_a   1.000
_cell.length_b   1.000
_cell.length_c   1.000
_cell.angle_alpha   90.00
_cell.angle_beta   90.00
_cell.angle_gamma   90.00
#
_symmetry.space_group_name_H-M   'P 1'
#
loop_
_entity.id
_entity.type
_entity.pdbx_description
1 polymer ?
#
loop_
_entity_poly.entity_id
_entity_poly.type
_entity_poly.pdbx_seq_one_letter_code
_entity_poly.pdbx_strand_id
1 'polypeptide(L)'
;MKKNKIIFWLGIFFLCVACSRSSNPSELIARQFMDLYYVKADLAAALGSTDGYAHQKLQEGIQLTEGQAIAETTHHPKIQVSLLESHQEQGEADYLFHVVIEPTKASSIQKKVMLKVREREGAWRVTQFSDYDLEGGGS
;
A
#
# COMPACT_ATOMS: atom_id res chain seq x y z
N MET A 1 -12.32 1.44 -64.68
CA MET A 1 -11.11 2.12 -64.15
C MET A 1 -11.59 3.39 -63.46
N LYS A 2 -11.33 3.76 -62.20
CA LYS A 2 -10.43 3.37 -61.12
C LYS A 2 -11.24 3.25 -59.81
N LYS A 3 -10.85 2.32 -58.94
CA LYS A 3 -11.40 2.12 -57.59
C LYS A 3 -10.67 3.09 -56.64
N ASN A 4 -11.39 4.00 -55.97
CA ASN A 4 -10.81 4.75 -54.85
C ASN A 4 -11.54 4.38 -53.55
N LYS A 5 -10.82 3.60 -52.75
CA LYS A 5 -11.13 3.30 -51.34
C LYS A 5 -10.78 4.55 -50.52
N ILE A 6 -11.77 5.20 -49.94
CA ILE A 6 -11.53 6.14 -48.83
C ILE A 6 -12.28 5.57 -47.64
N ILE A 7 -11.50 4.83 -46.87
CA ILE A 7 -11.80 4.35 -45.53
C ILE A 7 -11.94 5.60 -44.66
N PHE A 8 -13.18 6.01 -44.40
CA PHE A 8 -13.47 7.03 -43.39
C PHE A 8 -13.90 6.30 -42.11
N TRP A 9 -12.92 5.66 -41.49
CA TRP A 9 -13.01 5.10 -40.15
C TRP A 9 -12.87 6.28 -39.18
N LEU A 10 -13.97 7.01 -38.96
CA LEU A 10 -14.10 7.99 -37.89
C LEU A 10 -14.63 7.20 -36.69
N GLY A 11 -13.75 6.66 -35.85
CA GLY A 11 -13.10 7.51 -34.85
C GLY A 11 -14.08 7.85 -33.73
N ILE A 12 -14.84 6.85 -33.24
CA ILE A 12 -15.58 7.00 -31.98
C ILE A 12 -14.53 6.89 -30.86
N PHE A 13 -13.97 8.06 -30.55
CA PHE A 13 -13.01 8.30 -29.51
C PHE A 13 -13.62 7.85 -28.18
N PHE A 14 -13.11 6.73 -27.70
CA PHE A 14 -13.46 6.09 -26.44
C PHE A 14 -13.03 7.01 -25.30
N LEU A 15 -13.87 7.98 -24.95
CA LEU A 15 -13.76 8.79 -23.73
C LEU A 15 -14.18 7.91 -22.54
N CYS A 16 -13.36 6.91 -22.22
CA CYS A 16 -13.27 6.46 -20.84
C CYS A 16 -12.51 7.53 -20.08
N VAL A 17 -13.24 8.57 -19.67
CA VAL A 17 -12.86 9.36 -18.49
C VAL A 17 -12.95 8.36 -17.33
N ALA A 18 -11.86 7.63 -17.11
CA ALA A 18 -11.65 6.95 -15.87
C ALA A 18 -11.65 8.06 -14.82
N CYS A 19 -12.73 8.16 -14.05
CA CYS A 19 -12.71 8.79 -12.75
C CYS A 19 -11.81 7.94 -11.84
N SER A 20 -10.51 7.87 -12.14
CA SER A 20 -9.52 7.54 -11.13
C SER A 20 -9.57 8.73 -10.19
N ARG A 21 -10.26 8.55 -9.07
CA ARG A 21 -10.15 9.37 -7.86
C ARG A 21 -8.72 9.88 -7.82
N SER A 22 -8.52 11.19 -7.96
CA SER A 22 -7.19 11.79 -8.07
C SER A 22 -6.40 11.46 -6.81
N SER A 23 -5.77 10.29 -6.78
CA SER A 23 -5.00 9.81 -5.65
C SER A 23 -3.69 10.55 -5.73
N ASN A 24 -3.45 11.39 -4.74
CA ASN A 24 -2.17 12.01 -4.49
C ASN A 24 -1.04 10.96 -4.58
N PRO A 25 0.03 11.18 -5.37
CA PRO A 25 1.11 10.21 -5.56
C PRO A 25 1.72 9.68 -4.25
N SER A 26 1.84 10.52 -3.22
CA SER A 26 2.34 10.08 -1.91
C SER A 26 1.39 9.12 -1.20
N GLU A 27 0.07 9.33 -1.35
CA GLU A 27 -0.95 8.43 -0.80
C GLU A 27 -0.96 7.09 -1.51
N LEU A 28 -0.74 7.09 -2.84
CA LEU A 28 -0.62 5.85 -3.61
C LEU A 28 0.53 4.98 -3.09
N ILE A 29 1.69 5.58 -2.85
CA ILE A 29 2.85 4.89 -2.26
C ILE A 29 2.55 4.40 -0.84
N ALA A 30 1.91 5.22 0.00
CA ALA A 30 1.51 4.81 1.34
C ALA A 30 0.57 3.60 1.32
N ARG A 31 -0.46 3.61 0.47
CA ARG A 31 -1.41 2.51 0.32
C ARG A 31 -0.76 1.25 -0.24
N GLN A 32 0.11 1.40 -1.24
CA GLN A 32 0.86 0.28 -1.81
C GLN A 32 1.75 -0.38 -0.75
N PHE A 33 2.44 0.42 0.06
CA PHE A 33 3.23 -0.09 1.18
C PHE A 33 2.35 -0.88 2.17
N MET A 34 1.20 -0.33 2.58
CA MET A 34 0.28 -1.01 3.50
C MET A 34 -0.28 -2.33 2.93
N ASP A 35 -0.62 -2.35 1.64
CA ASP A 35 -1.10 -3.56 0.95
C ASP A 35 -0.03 -4.66 0.94
N LEU A 36 1.21 -4.32 0.57
CA LEU A 36 2.32 -5.26 0.54
C LEU A 36 2.69 -5.74 1.96
N TYR A 37 2.79 -4.82 2.91
CA TYR A 37 3.25 -5.11 4.28
C TYR A 37 2.22 -5.88 5.10
N TYR A 38 0.95 -5.46 5.12
CA TYR A 38 -0.09 -6.10 5.93
C TYR A 38 -0.89 -7.14 5.15
N VAL A 39 -1.42 -6.80 3.98
CA VAL A 39 -2.42 -7.66 3.30
C VAL A 39 -1.76 -8.85 2.62
N LYS A 40 -0.66 -8.60 1.89
CA LYS A 40 0.07 -9.64 1.16
C LYS A 40 1.20 -10.26 1.97
N ALA A 41 1.62 -9.61 3.06
CA ALA A 41 2.79 -9.98 3.86
C ALA A 41 4.06 -10.20 2.98
N ASP A 42 4.21 -9.42 1.91
CA ASP A 42 5.32 -9.49 0.96
C ASP A 42 6.31 -8.35 1.26
N LEU A 43 7.20 -8.61 2.23
CA LEU A 43 8.20 -7.65 2.66
C LEU A 43 9.21 -7.33 1.55
N ALA A 44 9.54 -8.31 0.71
CA ALA A 44 10.49 -8.12 -0.39
C ALA A 44 9.94 -7.15 -1.43
N ALA A 45 8.66 -7.29 -1.81
CA ALA A 45 8.01 -6.34 -2.71
C ALA A 45 7.81 -4.96 -2.05
N ALA A 46 7.49 -4.91 -0.76
CA ALA A 46 7.34 -3.66 -0.03
C ALA A 46 8.64 -2.84 -0.01
N LEU A 47 9.80 -3.52 0.05
CA LEU A 47 11.13 -2.90 0.12
C LEU A 47 11.37 -1.87 -0.99
N GLY A 48 10.91 -2.14 -2.21
CA GLY A 48 11.07 -1.23 -3.36
C GLY A 48 10.37 0.13 -3.23
N SER A 49 9.43 0.25 -2.30
CA SER A 49 8.69 1.50 -2.00
C SER A 49 9.26 2.27 -0.81
N THR A 50 10.37 1.81 -0.22
CA THR A 50 10.94 2.34 1.03
C THR A 50 12.30 2.99 0.84
N ASP A 51 12.64 3.90 1.75
CA ASP A 51 13.95 4.54 1.89
C ASP A 51 14.25 4.78 3.38
N GLY A 52 15.48 5.15 3.72
CA GLY A 52 15.88 5.53 5.07
C GLY A 52 15.57 4.46 6.12
N TYR A 53 14.95 4.88 7.23
CA TYR A 53 14.71 4.00 8.38
C TYR A 53 13.70 2.89 8.06
N ALA A 54 12.66 3.19 7.26
CA ALA A 54 11.71 2.18 6.83
C ALA A 54 12.39 1.06 6.03
N HIS A 55 13.32 1.41 5.13
CA HIS A 55 14.06 0.44 4.33
C HIS A 55 14.90 -0.49 5.20
N GLN A 56 15.67 0.06 6.15
CA GLN A 56 16.47 -0.73 7.07
C GLN A 56 15.60 -1.67 7.90
N LYS A 57 14.48 -1.17 8.44
CA LYS A 57 13.53 -1.98 9.23
C LYS A 57 12.95 -3.15 8.42
N LEU A 58 12.67 -2.96 7.13
CA LEU A 58 12.22 -4.06 6.26
C LEU A 58 13.34 -5.07 5.97
N GLN A 59 14.57 -4.61 5.73
CA GLN A 59 15.71 -5.51 5.51
C GLN A 59 15.95 -6.41 6.74
N GLU A 60 15.91 -5.84 7.94
CA GLU A 60 15.99 -6.60 9.19
C GLU A 60 14.83 -7.60 9.30
N GLY A 61 13.59 -7.19 9.00
CA GLY A 61 12.43 -8.08 9.01
C GLY A 61 12.53 -9.25 8.03
N ILE A 62 13.05 -9.00 6.82
CA ILE A 62 13.31 -10.05 5.82
C ILE A 62 14.35 -11.03 6.36
N GLN A 63 15.49 -10.54 6.85
CA GLN A 63 16.54 -11.40 7.41
C GLN A 63 16.05 -12.26 8.59
N LEU A 64 15.17 -11.71 9.44
CA LEU A 64 14.58 -12.44 10.56
C LEU A 64 13.58 -13.52 10.15
N THR A 65 12.98 -13.39 8.97
CA THR A 65 11.98 -14.34 8.44
C THR A 65 12.54 -15.31 7.41
N GLU A 66 13.76 -15.07 6.92
CA GLU A 66 14.48 -15.98 6.02
C GLU A 66 14.61 -17.40 6.61
N GLY A 67 14.24 -18.40 5.81
CA GLY A 67 14.31 -19.82 6.22
C GLY A 67 13.13 -20.30 7.08
N GLN A 68 12.18 -19.44 7.45
CA GLN A 68 10.94 -19.88 8.08
C GLN A 68 9.96 -20.38 7.01
N ALA A 69 9.70 -21.70 7.01
CA ALA A 69 8.62 -22.25 6.21
C ALA A 69 7.27 -21.77 6.78
N ILE A 70 6.61 -20.86 6.09
CA ILE A 70 5.20 -20.58 6.34
C ILE A 70 4.47 -21.87 5.99
N ALA A 71 3.96 -22.60 6.99
CA ALA A 71 3.22 -23.82 6.74
C ALA A 71 2.06 -23.50 5.79
N GLU A 72 1.95 -24.21 4.65
CA GLU A 72 0.89 -24.03 3.65
C GLU A 72 -0.53 -24.11 4.24
N THR A 73 -0.68 -24.64 5.46
CA THR A 73 -1.92 -24.75 6.21
C THR A 73 -2.26 -23.52 7.07
N THR A 74 -1.49 -22.45 6.98
CA THR A 74 -1.74 -21.22 7.74
C THR A 74 -2.93 -20.49 7.12
N HIS A 75 -4.09 -20.54 7.79
CA HIS A 75 -5.23 -19.72 7.41
C HIS A 75 -4.83 -18.24 7.44
N HIS A 76 -4.81 -17.59 6.27
CA HIS A 76 -4.51 -16.18 6.16
C HIS A 76 -5.62 -15.37 6.88
N PRO A 77 -5.27 -14.50 7.83
CA PRO A 77 -6.26 -13.64 8.47
C PRO A 77 -6.88 -12.70 7.43
N LYS A 78 -8.15 -12.35 7.62
CA LYS A 78 -8.75 -11.28 6.84
C LYS A 78 -8.23 -9.95 7.37
N ILE A 79 -7.68 -9.12 6.50
CA ILE A 79 -7.07 -7.85 6.87
C ILE A 79 -7.82 -6.72 6.18
N GLN A 80 -8.19 -5.70 6.95
CA GLN A 80 -8.83 -4.49 6.47
C GLN A 80 -7.92 -3.30 6.81
N VAL A 81 -7.68 -2.44 5.82
CA VAL A 81 -6.85 -1.24 5.98
C VAL A 81 -7.65 -0.01 5.59
N SER A 82 -7.76 0.94 6.51
CA SER A 82 -8.50 2.19 6.33
C SER A 82 -7.58 3.38 6.59
N LEU A 83 -7.59 4.37 5.69
CA LEU A 83 -6.88 5.64 5.94
C LEU A 83 -7.74 6.49 6.88
N LEU A 84 -7.17 6.90 8.02
CA LEU A 84 -7.83 7.73 9.02
C LEU A 84 -7.51 9.22 8.81
N GLU A 85 -6.22 9.54 8.68
CA GLU A 85 -5.74 10.92 8.59
C GLU A 85 -4.62 11.02 7.57
N SER A 86 -4.53 12.19 6.93
CA SER A 86 -3.44 12.54 6.02
C SER A 86 -3.06 13.99 6.22
N HIS A 87 -1.77 14.27 6.31
CA HIS A 87 -1.21 15.60 6.31
C HIS A 87 -0.12 15.68 5.25
N GLN A 88 -0.21 16.64 4.33
CA GLN A 88 0.76 16.78 3.25
C GLN A 88 1.38 18.17 3.28
N GLU A 89 2.70 18.19 3.20
CA GLU A 89 3.52 19.38 3.01
C GLU A 89 4.39 19.22 1.75
N GLN A 90 5.15 20.26 1.42
CA GLN A 90 5.97 20.24 0.21
C GLN A 90 7.05 19.15 0.29
N GLY A 91 6.91 18.12 -0.54
CA GLY A 91 7.84 16.99 -0.62
C GLY A 91 7.74 15.99 0.54
N GLU A 92 6.78 16.15 1.46
CA GLU A 92 6.58 15.26 2.61
C GLU A 92 5.09 15.02 2.86
N ALA A 93 4.74 13.83 3.36
CA ALA A 93 3.37 13.52 3.76
C ALA A 93 3.36 12.52 4.92
N ASP A 94 2.49 12.75 5.89
CA ASP A 94 2.20 11.85 6.99
C ASP A 94 0.82 11.23 6.79
N TYR A 95 0.71 9.92 7.03
CA TYR A 95 -0.54 9.18 6.95
C TYR A 95 -0.75 8.34 8.19
N LEU A 96 -1.98 8.34 8.71
CA LEU A 96 -2.41 7.45 9.78
C LEU A 96 -3.42 6.44 9.22
N PHE A 97 -3.11 5.16 9.34
CA PHE A 97 -3.99 4.06 8.97
C PHE A 97 -4.53 3.35 10.21
N HIS A 98 -5.73 2.78 10.07
CA HIS A 98 -6.28 1.76 10.94
C HIS A 98 -6.23 0.43 10.24
N VAL A 99 -5.70 -0.58 10.93
CA VAL A 99 -5.63 -1.95 10.43
C VAL A 99 -6.44 -2.85 11.36
N VAL A 100 -7.36 -3.61 10.79
CA VAL A 100 -8.12 -4.65 11.50
C VAL A 100 -7.70 -6.00 10.94
N ILE A 101 -7.20 -6.86 11.82
CA ILE A 101 -6.76 -8.22 11.51
C ILE A 101 -7.76 -9.16 12.16
N GLU A 102 -8.43 -9.99 11.36
CA GLU A 102 -9.45 -10.96 11.77
C GLU A 102 -8.89 -12.39 11.56
N PRO A 103 -8.25 -13.00 12.57
CA PRO A 103 -7.81 -14.39 12.50
C PRO A 103 -9.01 -15.35 12.54
N THR A 104 -8.90 -16.52 11.89
CA THR A 104 -10.01 -17.49 11.86
C THR A 104 -10.35 -18.09 13.23
N LYS A 105 -9.39 -18.18 14.14
CA LYS A 105 -9.53 -18.88 15.44
C LYS A 105 -9.08 -18.04 16.65
N ALA A 106 -8.98 -16.73 16.50
CA ALA A 106 -8.58 -15.83 17.58
C ALA A 106 -9.34 -14.50 17.47
N SER A 107 -9.29 -13.70 18.54
CA SER A 107 -9.88 -12.36 18.57
C SER A 107 -9.24 -11.44 17.53
N SER A 108 -10.04 -10.50 17.02
CA SER A 108 -9.53 -9.47 16.11
C SER A 108 -8.48 -8.60 16.80
N ILE A 109 -7.39 -8.30 16.10
CA ILE A 109 -6.37 -7.34 16.52
C ILE A 109 -6.59 -6.05 15.74
N GLN A 110 -6.52 -4.92 16.41
CA GLN A 110 -6.61 -3.61 15.79
C GLN A 110 -5.31 -2.85 16.00
N LYS A 111 -4.84 -2.16 14.96
CA LYS A 111 -3.62 -1.37 14.99
C LYS A 111 -3.83 0.02 14.41
N LYS A 112 -3.14 1.02 14.97
CA LYS A 112 -2.87 2.28 14.28
C LYS A 112 -1.48 2.24 13.67
N VAL A 113 -1.35 2.68 12.43
CA VAL A 113 -0.08 2.68 11.70
C VAL A 113 0.21 4.08 11.18
N MET A 114 1.33 4.66 11.60
CA MET A 114 1.80 5.95 11.11
C MET A 114 2.84 5.72 10.02
N LEU A 115 2.69 6.39 8.89
CA LEU A 115 3.66 6.42 7.79
C LEU A 115 4.11 7.84 7.54
N LYS A 116 5.42 8.02 7.34
CA LYS A 116 5.98 9.23 6.74
C LYS A 116 6.52 8.89 5.36
N VAL A 117 6.07 9.64 4.36
CA VAL A 117 6.46 9.52 2.96
C VAL A 117 7.18 10.79 2.55
N ARG A 118 8.28 10.67 1.82
CA ARG A 118 9.04 11.81 1.32
C ARG A 118 9.31 11.65 -0.17
N GLU A 119 9.26 12.75 -0.90
CA GLU A 119 9.69 12.83 -2.29
C GLU A 119 11.21 13.02 -2.33
N ARG A 120 11.90 12.16 -3.08
CA ARG A 120 13.33 12.27 -3.36
C ARG A 120 13.53 11.98 -4.85
N GLU A 121 14.22 12.90 -5.53
CA GLU A 121 14.53 12.74 -6.97
C GLU A 121 13.28 12.52 -7.84
N GLY A 122 12.15 13.11 -7.47
CA GLY A 122 10.87 12.96 -8.17
C GLY A 122 10.11 11.66 -7.88
N ALA A 123 10.56 10.86 -6.90
CA ALA A 123 9.91 9.64 -6.47
C ALA A 123 9.53 9.70 -4.99
N TRP A 124 8.28 9.36 -4.69
CA TRP A 124 7.80 9.22 -3.32
C TRP A 124 8.21 7.87 -2.73
N ARG A 125 8.73 7.88 -1.51
CA ARG A 125 9.11 6.67 -0.77
C ARG A 125 8.72 6.77 0.69
N VAL A 126 8.32 5.64 1.29
CA VAL A 126 8.09 5.55 2.73
C VAL A 126 9.44 5.63 3.43
N THR A 127 9.62 6.62 4.31
CA THR A 127 10.89 6.85 5.02
C THR A 127 10.84 6.39 6.47
N GLN A 128 9.65 6.37 7.07
CA GLN A 128 9.42 5.90 8.44
C GLN A 128 8.05 5.24 8.54
N PHE A 129 7.95 4.22 9.39
CA PHE A 129 6.67 3.67 9.82
C PHE A 129 6.72 3.09 11.23
N SER A 130 5.60 3.21 11.94
CA SER A 130 5.37 2.56 13.23
C SER A 130 3.94 2.08 13.34
N ASP A 131 3.74 1.00 14.10
CA ASP A 131 2.43 0.45 14.40
C ASP A 131 2.24 0.27 15.91
N TYR A 132 1.01 0.46 16.36
CA TYR A 132 0.62 0.36 17.77
C TYR A 132 -0.66 -0.45 17.87
N ASP A 133 -0.66 -1.46 18.75
CA ASP A 133 -1.88 -2.21 19.07
C ASP A 133 -2.86 -1.30 19.81
N LEU A 134 -4.11 -1.34 19.36
CA LEU A 134 -5.23 -0.78 20.10
C LEU A 134 -5.73 -1.91 20.99
N GLU A 135 -5.44 -1.84 22.29
CA GLU A 135 -6.03 -2.77 23.25
C GLU A 135 -7.55 -2.71 23.11
N GLY A 136 -8.18 -3.89 23.06
CA GLY A 136 -9.60 -4.03 22.76
C GLY A 136 -10.42 -3.13 23.68
N GLY A 137 -11.10 -2.14 23.08
CA GLY A 137 -12.20 -1.43 23.71
C GLY A 137 -13.36 -2.40 23.90
N GLY A 138 -13.22 -3.30 24.86
CA GLY A 138 -14.31 -4.11 25.38
C GLY A 138 -15.19 -3.23 26.24
N SER A 139 -16.39 -2.95 25.77
CA SER A 139 -17.58 -2.70 26.58
C SER A 139 -18.79 -3.10 25.75
#